data_AF-A0A8T3NUY2-F1
#
_entry.id   AF-A0A8T3NUY2-F1
#
_cell.length_a   1.000
_cell.length_b   1.000
_cell.length_c   1.000
_cell.angle_alpha   90.00
_cell.angle_beta   90.00
_cell.angle_gamma   90.00
#
_symmetry.space_group_name_H-M   'P 1'
#
loop_
_entity.id
_entity.type
_entity.pdbx_description
1 polymer ?
#
loop_
_entity_poly.entity_id
_entity_poly.type
_entity_poly.pdbx_seq_one_letter_code
_entity_poly.pdbx_strand_id
1 'polypeptide(L)'
;MVGPRRIALCILAVVALAGGAACQQTGPASSSAPSASAPTPLVVGLGFIPSVQFAQFYLAEERGYYRAAGLAVELQNRIDP
;
A
#
# COMPACT_ATOMS: atom_id res chain seq x y z
N MET A 1 3.67 0.58 46.58
CA MET A 1 3.30 2.01 46.42
C MET A 1 4.48 2.73 45.78
N VAL A 2 4.47 2.91 44.46
CA VAL A 2 5.56 3.55 43.71
C VAL A 2 5.42 5.07 43.88
N GLY A 3 6.38 5.71 44.55
CA GLY A 3 6.28 7.13 44.90
C GLY A 3 6.33 8.07 43.69
N PRO A 4 5.83 9.31 43.82
CA PRO A 4 5.71 10.28 42.72
C PRO A 4 7.06 10.64 42.08
N ARG A 5 8.17 10.50 42.83
CA ARG A 5 9.55 10.68 42.33
C ARG A 5 9.99 9.59 41.34
N ARG A 6 9.49 8.36 41.47
CA ARG A 6 9.80 7.25 40.55
C ARG A 6 9.02 7.35 39.26
N ILE A 7 7.79 7.89 39.32
CA ILE A 7 6.94 8.17 38.16
C ILE A 7 7.55 9.29 37.30
N ALA A 8 8.04 10.37 37.93
CA ALA A 8 8.71 11.46 37.23
C ALA A 8 9.99 11.02 36.50
N LEU A 9 10.77 10.10 37.09
CA LEU A 9 11.99 9.57 36.47
C LEU A 9 11.68 8.70 35.23
N CYS A 10 10.61 7.90 35.27
CA CYS A 10 10.18 7.09 34.13
C CYS A 10 9.66 7.94 32.96
N ILE A 11 8.94 9.03 33.25
CA ILE A 11 8.44 9.94 32.19
C ILE A 11 9.61 10.65 31.49
N LEU A 12 10.63 11.09 32.24
CA LEU A 12 11.82 11.72 31.66
C LEU A 12 12.61 10.77 30.74
N ALA A 13 12.69 9.49 31.11
CA ALA A 13 13.39 8.47 30.32
C ALA A 13 12.67 8.13 29.00
N VAL A 14 11.34 8.19 28.96
CA VAL A 14 10.55 7.92 27.73
C VAL A 14 10.64 9.07 26.73
N VAL A 15 10.73 10.33 27.19
CA VAL A 15 10.85 11.50 26.30
C VAL A 15 12.23 11.57 25.62
N ALA A 16 13.29 11.08 26.27
CA ALA A 16 14.64 11.08 25.70
C ALA A 16 14.83 10.08 24.53
N LEU A 17 14.02 9.03 24.44
CA LEU A 17 14.12 8.03 23.35
C LEU A 17 13.43 8.45 22.04
N ALA A 18 12.61 9.50 22.04
CA ALA A 18 11.86 9.94 20.86
C ALA A 18 12.61 10.96 19.97
N GLY A 19 13.78 11.46 20.39
CA GLY A 19 14.50 12.56 19.72
C GLY A 19 15.56 12.15 18.69
N GLY A 20 15.68 10.86 18.34
CA GLY A 20 16.78 10.33 17.54
C GLY A 20 16.48 10.08 16.06
N ALA A 21 15.83 11.00 15.34
CA ALA A 21 15.77 10.94 13.88
C ALA A 21 16.90 11.79 13.28
N ALA A 22 18.06 11.16 13.12
CA ALA A 22 19.24 11.74 12.48
C ALA A 22 18.92 12.24 11.07
N CYS A 23 19.31 13.48 10.78
CA CYS A 23 19.39 14.01 9.42
C CYS A 23 20.44 13.21 8.64
N GLN A 24 19.99 12.24 7.85
CA GLN A 24 20.84 11.52 6.91
C GLN A 24 21.29 12.49 5.81
N GLN A 25 22.61 12.64 5.73
CA GLN A 25 23.31 13.51 4.81
C GLN A 25 23.05 13.08 3.35
N THR A 26 22.47 13.99 2.56
CA THR A 26 22.20 13.78 1.14
C THR A 26 23.50 13.88 0.36
N GLY A 27 24.08 12.73 0.01
CA GLY A 27 25.00 12.64 -1.12
C GLY A 27 24.21 12.72 -2.44
N PRO A 28 24.81 13.12 -3.57
CA PRO A 28 24.14 13.09 -4.86
C PRO A 28 23.97 11.62 -5.27
N ALA A 29 22.85 11.03 -4.85
CA ALA A 29 22.37 9.78 -5.40
C ALA A 29 21.92 10.10 -6.82
N SER A 30 22.70 9.64 -7.81
CA SER A 30 22.21 9.48 -9.17
C SER A 30 20.94 8.65 -9.10
N SER A 31 19.80 9.34 -9.11
CA SER A 31 18.49 8.73 -9.13
C SER A 31 18.34 8.12 -10.51
N SER A 32 18.74 6.86 -10.66
CA SER A 32 18.22 6.02 -11.72
C SER A 32 16.71 6.10 -11.59
N ALA A 33 16.07 6.79 -12.54
CA ALA A 33 14.62 6.84 -12.61
C ALA A 33 14.13 5.37 -12.55
N PRO A 34 13.19 5.04 -11.65
CA PRO A 34 12.67 3.69 -11.63
C PRO A 34 12.09 3.43 -13.01
N SER A 35 12.70 2.51 -13.75
CA SER A 35 12.15 2.01 -15.00
C SER A 35 10.75 1.53 -14.69
N ALA A 36 9.74 2.17 -15.29
CA ALA A 36 8.36 1.77 -15.09
C ALA A 36 8.23 0.31 -15.51
N SER A 37 8.08 -0.59 -14.54
CA SER A 37 7.86 -2.00 -14.81
C SER A 37 6.59 -2.15 -15.65
N ALA A 38 6.65 -3.03 -16.64
CA ALA A 38 5.46 -3.41 -17.39
C ALA A 38 4.38 -3.93 -16.42
N PRO A 39 3.10 -3.58 -16.64
CA PRO A 39 2.03 -4.02 -15.78
C PRO A 39 1.88 -5.55 -15.85
N THR A 40 1.61 -6.16 -14.70
CA THR A 40 1.40 -7.60 -14.59
C THR A 40 0.02 -7.96 -15.15
N PRO A 41 -0.06 -8.87 -16.14
CA PRO A 41 -1.35 -9.31 -16.67
C PRO A 41 -2.11 -10.17 -15.65
N LEU A 42 -3.41 -9.96 -15.52
CA LEU A 42 -4.30 -10.70 -14.61
C LEU A 42 -5.69 -10.87 -15.24
N VAL A 43 -6.17 -12.11 -15.31
CA VAL A 43 -7.56 -12.40 -15.72
C VAL A 43 -8.38 -12.69 -14.47
N VAL A 44 -9.51 -12.00 -14.31
CA VAL A 44 -10.43 -12.17 -13.18
C VAL A 44 -11.73 -12.77 -13.69
N GLY A 45 -12.01 -14.00 -13.30
CA GLY A 45 -13.28 -14.67 -13.59
C GLY A 45 -14.42 -14.12 -12.72
N LEU A 46 -15.42 -13.47 -13.33
CA LEU A 46 -16.62 -12.96 -12.66
C LEU A 46 -17.85 -13.86 -12.86
N GLY A 47 -17.70 -15.01 -13.52
CA GLY A 47 -18.79 -15.96 -13.76
C GLY A 47 -19.76 -15.54 -14.87
N PHE A 48 -20.76 -16.38 -15.15
CA PHE A 48 -21.60 -16.32 -16.36
C PHE A 48 -22.61 -15.15 -16.42
N ILE A 49 -23.06 -14.65 -15.26
CA ILE A 49 -24.12 -13.64 -15.22
C ILE A 49 -23.53 -12.32 -14.72
N PRO A 50 -23.38 -11.29 -15.57
CA PRO A 50 -23.06 -9.96 -15.09
C PRO A 50 -24.15 -9.52 -14.11
N SER A 51 -23.73 -9.28 -12.87
CA SER A 51 -24.60 -8.98 -11.75
C SER A 51 -24.01 -7.84 -10.92
N VAL A 52 -24.88 -7.11 -10.22
CA VAL A 52 -24.50 -6.06 -9.26
C VAL A 52 -23.53 -6.55 -8.19
N GLN A 53 -23.50 -7.85 -7.92
CA GLN A 53 -22.54 -8.48 -7.01
C GLN A 53 -21.07 -8.27 -7.42
N PHE A 54 -20.82 -7.95 -8.69
CA PHE A 54 -19.48 -7.68 -9.23
C PHE A 54 -19.21 -6.19 -9.48
N ALA A 55 -20.13 -5.30 -9.09
CA ALA A 55 -20.02 -3.86 -9.37
C ALA A 55 -18.69 -3.26 -8.90
N GLN A 56 -18.13 -3.73 -7.78
CA GLN A 56 -16.85 -3.23 -7.29
C GLN A 56 -15.67 -3.48 -8.24
N PHE A 57 -15.70 -4.54 -9.06
CA PHE A 57 -14.65 -4.85 -10.03
C PHE A 57 -14.67 -3.84 -11.18
N TYR A 58 -15.85 -3.57 -11.74
CA TYR A 58 -16.02 -2.55 -12.78
C TYR A 58 -15.68 -1.15 -12.28
N LEU A 59 -16.09 -0.82 -11.05
CA LEU A 59 -15.76 0.48 -10.46
C LEU A 59 -14.25 0.64 -10.23
N ALA A 60 -13.55 -0.42 -9.83
CA ALA A 60 -12.10 -0.40 -9.66
C ALA A 60 -11.38 -0.18 -11.00
N GLU A 61 -11.89 -0.74 -12.09
CA GLU A 61 -11.36 -0.51 -13.44
C GLU A 61 -11.61 0.92 -13.91
N GLU A 62 -12.85 1.41 -13.77
CA GLU A 62 -13.24 2.79 -14.13
C GLU A 62 -12.42 3.84 -13.34
N ARG A 63 -12.16 3.56 -12.06
CA ARG A 63 -11.31 4.41 -11.20
C ARG A 63 -9.81 4.21 -11.41
N GLY A 64 -9.39 3.27 -12.25
CA GLY A 64 -8.00 3.02 -12.59
C GLY A 64 -7.18 2.38 -11.46
N TYR A 65 -7.81 1.76 -10.47
CA TYR A 65 -7.12 1.15 -9.33
C TYR A 65 -6.19 0.01 -9.74
N TYR A 66 -6.55 -0.77 -10.77
CA TYR A 66 -5.68 -1.82 -11.31
C TYR A 66 -4.41 -1.24 -11.93
N ARG A 67 -4.53 -0.16 -12.71
CA ARG A 67 -3.37 0.53 -13.28
C ARG A 67 -2.46 1.10 -12.20
N ALA A 68 -3.05 1.69 -11.14
CA ALA A 68 -2.29 2.20 -10.00
C ALA A 68 -1.55 1.10 -9.24
N ALA A 69 -2.12 -0.12 -9.20
CA ALA A 69 -1.47 -1.31 -8.64
C ALA A 69 -0.47 -1.98 -9.59
N GLY A 70 -0.25 -1.45 -10.81
CA GLY A 70 0.63 -2.05 -11.81
C GLY A 70 0.05 -3.32 -12.43
N LEU A 71 -1.28 -3.44 -12.51
CA LEU A 71 -1.98 -4.59 -13.08
C LEU A 71 -2.64 -4.22 -14.41
N ALA A 72 -2.57 -5.14 -15.38
CA ALA A 72 -3.35 -5.14 -16.61
C ALA A 72 -4.45 -6.21 -16.46
N VAL A 73 -5.65 -5.78 -16.07
CA VAL A 73 -6.75 -6.68 -15.72
C VAL A 73 -7.69 -6.92 -16.90
N GLU A 74 -8.08 -8.17 -17.12
CA GLU A 74 -9.20 -8.58 -17.97
C GLU A 74 -10.30 -9.18 -17.09
N LEU A 75 -11.49 -8.58 -17.09
CA LEU A 75 -12.67 -9.13 -16.43
C LEU A 75 -13.37 -10.12 -17.37
N GLN A 76 -13.46 -11.38 -16.97
CA GLN A 76 -13.96 -12.47 -17.82
C GLN A 76 -15.22 -13.12 -17.25
N ASN A 77 -16.28 -13.14 -18.04
CA ASN A 77 -17.60 -13.64 -17.62
C ASN A 77 -17.94 -15.00 -18.27
N ARG A 78 -16.94 -15.78 -18.66
CA ARG A 78 -17.13 -17.12 -19.26
C ARG A 78 -16.92 -18.20 -18.20
N ILE A 79 -17.58 -19.33 -18.39
CA ILE A 79 -17.19 -20.60 -17.77
C ILE A 79 -16.29 -21.28 -18.82
N ASP A 80 -15.05 -21.63 -18.46
CA ASP A 80 -14.23 -22.51 -19.30
C ASP A 80 -15.04 -23.78 -19.64
N PRO A 81 -14.99 -24.29 -20.89
CA PRO A 81 -15.79 -25.44 -21.31
C PRO A 81 -15.53 -26.70 -20.48
#